data_AF-A0A2J8PU18-F1
#
_entry.id   AF-A0A2J8PU18-F1
#
_cell.length_a   1.000
_cell.length_b   1.000
_cell.length_c   1.000
_cell.angle_alpha   90.00
_cell.angle_beta   90.00
_cell.angle_gamma   90.00
#
_symmetry.space_group_name_H-M   'P 1'
#
loop_
_entity.id
_entity.type
_entity.pdbx_description
1 polymer ?
#
loop_
_entity_poly.entity_id
_entity_poly.type
_entity_poly.pdbx_seq_one_letter_code
_entity_poly.pdbx_strand_id
1 'polypeptide(L)' 'MKPHRIRMTHNLLLNYGLYRKMEIYRPHKATAEEMTKYHSDEYIKFLRSIRP' A
#
# COMPACT_ATOMS: atom_id res chain seq x y z
N MET A 1 5.66 -10.54 -9.64
CA MET A 1 5.37 -10.24 -8.21
C MET A 1 3.88 -10.44 -7.95
N LYS A 2 3.45 -11.18 -6.91
CA LYS A 2 2.02 -11.51 -6.65
C LYS A 2 1.50 -10.76 -5.40
N PRO A 3 0.66 -9.71 -5.54
CA PRO A 3 0.12 -8.95 -4.40
C PRO A 3 -0.72 -9.78 -3.41
N HIS A 4 -1.30 -10.88 -3.87
CA HIS A 4 -2.17 -11.75 -3.08
C HIS A 4 -1.56 -12.26 -1.76
N ARG A 5 -0.22 -12.40 -1.71
CA ARG A 5 0.51 -12.82 -0.50
C ARG A 5 0.20 -11.96 0.73
N ILE A 6 -0.04 -10.66 0.56
CA ILE A 6 -0.37 -9.75 1.67
C ILE A 6 -1.73 -10.12 2.28
N ARG A 7 -2.70 -10.48 1.43
CA ARG A 7 -4.03 -10.94 1.88
C ARG A 7 -3.96 -12.27 2.61
N MET A 8 -3.09 -13.19 2.17
CA MET A 8 -2.87 -14.47 2.85
C MET A 8 -2.35 -14.24 4.28
N THR A 9 -1.35 -13.37 4.46
CA THR A 9 -0.83 -13.01 5.79
C THR A 9 -1.90 -12.38 6.67
N HIS A 10 -2.70 -11.44 6.13
CA HIS A 10 -3.80 -10.82 6.87
C HIS A 10 -4.82 -11.85 7.40
N ASN A 11 -5.16 -12.86 6.60
CA ASN A 11 -6.07 -13.93 7.02
C ASN A 11 -5.48 -14.78 8.16
N LEU A 12 -4.18 -15.07 8.14
CA LEU A 12 -3.52 -15.76 9.25
C LEU A 12 -3.58 -14.92 10.53
N LEU A 13 -3.30 -13.61 10.46
CA LEU A 13 -3.38 -12.71 11.61
C LEU A 13 -4.78 -12.68 12.24
N LEU A 14 -5.84 -12.72 11.42
CA LEU A 14 -7.22 -12.81 11.88
C LEU A 14 -7.49 -14.15 12.59
N ASN A 15 -7.13 -15.27 11.96
CA ASN A 15 -7.42 -16.61 12.46
C ASN A 15 -6.63 -16.98 13.73
N TYR A 16 -5.40 -16.48 13.86
CA TYR A 16 -4.61 -16.62 15.09
C TYR A 16 -5.04 -15.64 16.21
N GLY A 17 -6.01 -14.77 15.95
CA GLY A 17 -6.49 -13.78 16.92
C GLY A 17 -5.49 -12.65 17.22
N LEU A 18 -4.36 -12.59 16.50
CA LEU A 18 -3.34 -11.55 16.65
C LEU A 18 -3.87 -10.18 16.22
N TYR A 19 -4.78 -10.16 15.24
CA TYR A 19 -5.46 -8.95 14.78
C TYR A 19 -6.11 -8.15 15.93
N ARG A 20 -6.64 -8.83 16.95
CA ARG A 20 -7.32 -8.19 18.10
C ARG A 20 -6.34 -7.61 19.13
N LYS A 21 -5.05 -7.92 19.03
CA LYS A 21 -4.00 -7.52 19.96
C LYS A 21 -3.18 -6.32 19.45
N MET A 22 -3.60 -5.72 18.34
CA MET A 22 -2.88 -4.63 17.68
C MET A 22 -3.86 -3.52 17.28
N GLU A 23 -3.36 -2.30 17.17
CA GLU A 23 -4.10 -1.22 16.56
C GLU A 23 -4.05 -1.34 15.03
N ILE A 24 -5.21 -1.42 14.39
CA ILE A 24 -5.31 -1.65 12.96
C ILE A 24 -5.81 -0.39 12.27
N TYR A 25 -5.00 0.14 11.35
CA TYR A 25 -5.31 1.33 10.58
C TYR A 25 -5.49 0.99 9.10
N ARG A 26 -6.45 1.66 8.46
CA ARG A 26 -6.60 1.63 7.00
C ARG A 26 -5.81 2.82 6.42
N PRO A 27 -4.78 2.59 5.59
CA PRO A 27 -4.01 3.68 5.04
C PRO A 27 -4.82 4.49 4.03
N HIS A 28 -4.63 5.80 4.05
CA HIS A 28 -5.05 6.68 2.96
C HIS A 28 -4.11 6.54 1.76
N LYS A 29 -4.60 6.89 0.57
CA LYS A 29 -3.75 6.90 -0.62
C LYS A 29 -2.80 8.09 -0.54
N ALA A 30 -1.50 7.84 -0.71
CA ALA A 30 -0.50 8.89 -0.77
C ALA A 30 -0.74 9.82 -1.97
N THR A 31 -0.52 11.11 -1.77
CA THR A 31 -0.65 12.13 -2.81
C THR A 31 0.59 12.18 -3.70
N ALA A 32 0.47 12.79 -4.88
CA ALA A 32 1.63 12.99 -5.76
C ALA A 32 2.69 13.88 -5.09
N GLU A 33 2.27 14.92 -4.37
CA GLU A 33 3.14 15.85 -3.63
C GLU A 33 3.97 15.13 -2.56
N GLU A 34 3.38 14.16 -1.85
CA GLU A 34 4.13 13.35 -0.87
C GLU A 34 5.16 12.44 -1.55
N MET A 35 4.82 11.88 -2.71
CA MET A 35 5.73 11.00 -3.46
C MET A 35 6.89 11.77 -4.11
N THR A 36 6.68 13.01 -4.54
CA THR A 36 7.71 13.84 -5.16
C THR A 36 8.68 14.49 -4.16
N LYS A 37 8.45 14.30 -2.85
CA LYS A 37 9.46 14.64 -1.81
C LYS A 37 10.81 13.92 -2.03
N TYR A 38 10.79 12.79 -2.73
CA TYR A 38 11.99 12.04 -3.08
C TYR A 38 12.07 11.73 -4.58
N HIS A 39 10.96 11.34 -5.21
CA HIS A 39 10.95 11.00 -6.62
C HIS A 39 10.86 12.25 -7.51
N SER A 40 11.38 12.17 -8.74
CA SER A 40 11.21 13.27 -9.69
C SER A 40 9.74 13.46 -10.09
N ASP A 41 9.37 14.72 -10.32
CA ASP A 41 7.99 15.09 -10.72
C ASP A 41 7.58 14.38 -12.02
N GLU A 42 8.49 14.28 -13.00
CA GLU A 42 8.23 13.62 -14.28
C GLU A 42 7.95 12.12 -14.11
N TYR A 43 8.68 11.45 -13.21
CA TYR A 43 8.49 10.03 -12.94
C TYR A 43 7.11 9.75 -12.33
N ILE A 44 6.71 10.52 -11.31
CA ILE A 44 5.39 10.36 -10.68
C ILE A 44 4.26 10.71 -11.65
N LYS A 45 4.43 11.75 -12.48
CA LYS A 45 3.48 12.08 -13.55
C LYS A 45 3.34 10.93 -14.55
N PHE A 46 4.45 10.34 -14.99
CA PHE A 46 4.45 9.19 -15.91
C PHE A 46 3.71 7.99 -15.33
N LEU A 47 4.02 7.60 -14.08
CA LEU A 47 3.34 6.48 -13.40
C LEU A 47 1.83 6.72 -13.23
N ARG A 48 1.42 7.98 -13.09
CA ARG A 48 0.00 8.33 -12.97
C ARG A 48 -0.74 8.29 -14.31
N SER A 49 -0.07 8.61 -15.41
CA SER A 49 -0.69 8.67 -16.74
C SER A 49 -0.65 7.35 -17.50
N ILE A 50 0.34 6.51 -17.24
CA ILE A 50 0.54 5.25 -17.98
C ILE A 50 -0.63 4.29 -17.74
N ARG A 51 -1.14 3.71 -18.83
CA ARG A 51 -2.16 2.66 -18.81
C ARG A 51 -1.74 1.54 -19.77
N PRO A 52 -2.20 0.29 -19.53
CA PRO A 52 -1.97 -0.82 -20.45
C PRO A 52 -2.49 -0.54 -21.86
#